data_AF-A0A971EXL8-F1
#
_entry.id   AF-A0A971EXL8-F1
#
_cell.length_a   1.000
_cell.length_b   1.000
_cell.length_c   1.000
_cell.angle_alpha   90.00
_cell.angle_beta   90.00
_cell.angle_gamma   90.00
#
_symmetry.space_group_name_H-M   'P 1'
#
loop_
_entity.id
_entity.type
_entity.pdbx_description
1 polymer ?
#
loop_
_entity_poly.entity_id
_entity_poly.type
_entity_poly.pdbx_seq_one_letter_code
_entity_poly.pdbx_strand_id
1 'polypeptide(L)'
;MSLFERLMMGMIFAAAPAIALFNAGWHLADRIFDGEYIVIGALTGLFIGILIDLIFFRKILINAYNSGYVIPIFVYMFYMVCAFLCFNRLPVTALIIGIMTGFYEGRKLFYYKANSYESEYRIERTAQLTLAGIAVYCIGSTYFIFSEYEQVLSDINNLLHLDKTFIKEWMMLVFVIIFSIILIIFQYWITRKTAIYALRKEIKK
;
A
#
# COMPACT_ATOMS: atom_id res chain seq x y z
N MET A 1 15.52 -12.89 -15.18
CA MET A 1 14.71 -12.47 -14.02
C MET A 1 15.13 -13.29 -12.81
N SER A 2 15.60 -12.66 -11.76
CA SER A 2 16.05 -13.33 -10.53
C SER A 2 14.87 -13.88 -9.71
N LEU A 3 15.13 -14.84 -8.82
CA LEU A 3 14.09 -15.40 -7.93
C LEU A 3 13.42 -14.31 -7.07
N PHE A 4 14.22 -13.34 -6.60
CA PHE A 4 13.73 -12.19 -5.84
C PHE A 4 12.76 -11.32 -6.64
N GLU A 5 13.07 -11.04 -7.92
CA GLU A 5 12.18 -10.27 -8.79
C GLU A 5 10.87 -11.00 -9.06
N ARG A 6 10.93 -12.32 -9.23
CA ARG A 6 9.74 -13.13 -9.46
C ARG A 6 8.83 -13.12 -8.24
N LEU A 7 9.40 -13.21 -7.04
CA LEU A 7 8.66 -13.06 -5.79
C LEU A 7 8.08 -11.66 -5.64
N MET A 8 8.87 -10.62 -5.94
CA MET A 8 8.40 -9.24 -5.85
C MET A 8 7.27 -8.93 -6.83
N MET A 9 7.40 -9.35 -8.09
CA MET A 9 6.35 -9.21 -9.09
C MET A 9 5.12 -10.05 -8.74
N GLY A 10 5.32 -11.24 -8.19
CA GLY A 10 4.23 -12.05 -7.63
C GLY A 10 3.51 -11.33 -6.49
N MET A 11 4.25 -10.71 -5.58
CA MET A 11 3.66 -9.93 -4.50
C MET A 11 2.92 -8.69 -5.02
N ILE A 12 3.41 -8.03 -6.06
CA ILE A 12 2.75 -6.86 -6.65
C ILE A 12 1.49 -7.27 -7.41
N PHE A 13 1.55 -8.23 -8.33
CA PHE A 13 0.40 -8.51 -9.19
C PHE A 13 -0.52 -9.60 -8.63
N ALA A 14 0.04 -10.57 -7.94
CA ALA A 14 -0.63 -11.82 -7.60
C ALA A 14 -1.23 -11.83 -6.17
N ALA A 15 -0.67 -11.03 -5.25
CA ALA A 15 -1.25 -10.89 -3.91
C ALA A 15 -2.55 -10.07 -3.90
N ALA A 16 -2.83 -9.29 -4.96
CA ALA A 16 -3.95 -8.37 -5.01
C ALA A 16 -5.32 -9.07 -4.85
N PRO A 17 -5.67 -10.11 -5.64
CA PRO A 17 -6.93 -10.81 -5.47
C PRO A 17 -7.07 -11.49 -4.10
N ALA A 18 -5.98 -12.07 -3.58
CA ALA A 18 -5.95 -12.72 -2.27
C ALA A 18 -6.29 -11.73 -1.15
N ILE A 19 -5.66 -10.55 -1.16
CA ILE A 19 -5.87 -9.51 -0.15
C ILE A 19 -7.29 -8.92 -0.26
N ALA A 20 -7.78 -8.67 -1.47
CA ALA A 20 -9.13 -8.11 -1.61
C ALA A 20 -10.23 -9.09 -1.22
N LEU A 21 -10.08 -10.37 -1.55
CA LEU A 21 -11.08 -11.36 -1.16
C LEU A 21 -10.97 -11.71 0.32
N PHE A 22 -9.79 -11.65 0.92
CA PHE A 22 -9.65 -11.66 2.38
C PHE A 22 -10.46 -10.53 3.03
N ASN A 23 -10.31 -9.29 2.55
CA ASN A 23 -11.07 -8.14 3.06
C ASN A 23 -12.58 -8.28 2.82
N ALA A 24 -12.98 -8.69 1.62
CA ALA A 24 -14.38 -8.91 1.29
C ALA A 24 -14.98 -9.98 2.19
N GLY A 25 -14.27 -11.09 2.40
CA GLY A 25 -14.67 -12.17 3.28
C GLY A 25 -14.78 -11.73 4.75
N TRP A 26 -13.84 -10.92 5.23
CA TRP A 26 -13.89 -10.33 6.57
C TRP A 26 -15.15 -9.47 6.75
N HIS A 27 -15.35 -8.46 5.90
CA HIS A 27 -16.47 -7.52 6.05
C HIS A 27 -17.83 -8.15 5.75
N LEU A 28 -17.89 -9.13 4.85
CA LEU A 28 -19.12 -9.89 4.61
C LEU A 28 -19.47 -10.73 5.83
N ALA A 29 -18.50 -11.40 6.45
CA ALA A 29 -18.75 -12.21 7.63
C ALA A 29 -19.16 -11.37 8.84
N ASP A 30 -18.52 -10.22 9.03
CA ASP A 30 -18.89 -9.24 10.05
C ASP A 30 -20.35 -8.77 9.89
N ARG A 31 -20.74 -8.42 8.65
CA ARG A 31 -22.09 -7.89 8.37
C ARG A 31 -23.20 -8.93 8.37
N ILE A 32 -22.92 -10.18 7.99
CA ILE A 32 -23.93 -11.24 7.84
C ILE A 32 -24.09 -12.03 9.14
N PHE A 33 -23.02 -12.23 9.90
CA PHE A 33 -22.99 -13.12 11.05
C PHE A 33 -22.65 -12.40 12.37
N ASP A 34 -22.85 -11.08 12.44
CA ASP A 34 -22.59 -10.23 13.62
C ASP A 34 -21.24 -10.53 14.31
N GLY A 35 -20.22 -10.79 13.48
CA GLY A 35 -18.86 -10.99 13.95
C GLY A 35 -18.46 -12.40 14.38
N GLU A 36 -19.38 -13.37 14.48
CA GLU A 36 -19.08 -14.71 15.00
C GLU A 36 -18.09 -15.50 14.11
N TYR A 37 -18.17 -15.31 12.80
CA TYR A 37 -17.39 -16.08 11.82
C TYR A 37 -16.39 -15.24 11.01
N ILE A 38 -15.96 -14.08 11.52
CA ILE A 38 -15.03 -13.17 10.83
C ILE A 38 -13.79 -13.91 10.33
N VAL A 39 -13.17 -14.72 11.20
CA VAL A 39 -11.93 -15.45 10.86
C VAL A 39 -12.18 -16.44 9.73
N ILE A 40 -13.32 -17.15 9.74
CA ILE A 40 -13.67 -18.13 8.71
C ILE A 40 -13.96 -17.40 7.39
N GLY A 41 -14.72 -16.30 7.43
CA GLY A 41 -14.98 -15.46 6.26
C GLY A 41 -13.70 -14.92 5.62
N ALA A 42 -12.79 -14.40 6.44
CA ALA A 42 -11.52 -13.88 5.97
C ALA A 42 -10.63 -14.98 5.35
N LEU A 43 -10.52 -16.15 5.99
CA LEU A 43 -9.73 -17.28 5.48
C LEU A 43 -10.32 -17.88 4.20
N THR A 44 -11.64 -18.00 4.11
CA THR A 44 -12.32 -18.48 2.88
C THR A 44 -12.10 -17.50 1.73
N GLY A 45 -12.24 -16.20 1.99
CA GLY A 45 -11.89 -15.14 1.05
C GLY A 45 -10.44 -15.22 0.56
N LEU A 46 -9.48 -15.35 1.49
CA LEU A 46 -8.06 -15.53 1.15
C LEU A 46 -7.83 -16.75 0.25
N PHE A 47 -8.42 -17.89 0.61
CA PHE A 47 -8.25 -19.13 -0.13
C PHE A 47 -8.80 -19.02 -1.56
N ILE A 48 -10.01 -18.45 -1.71
CA ILE A 48 -10.61 -18.20 -3.02
C ILE A 48 -9.72 -17.25 -3.83
N GLY A 49 -9.18 -16.19 -3.22
CA GLY A 49 -8.33 -15.25 -3.92
C GLY A 49 -6.99 -15.84 -4.36
N ILE A 50 -6.39 -16.72 -3.56
CA ILE A 50 -5.20 -17.49 -3.98
C ILE A 50 -5.53 -18.42 -5.15
N LEU A 51 -6.69 -19.08 -5.14
CA LEU A 51 -7.11 -19.95 -6.25
C LEU A 51 -7.31 -19.15 -7.56
N ILE A 52 -7.97 -18.00 -7.49
CA ILE A 52 -8.15 -17.11 -8.65
C ILE A 52 -6.79 -16.64 -9.18
N ASP A 53 -5.89 -16.26 -8.28
CA ASP A 53 -4.55 -15.83 -8.63
C ASP A 53 -3.76 -16.90 -9.40
N LEU A 54 -3.76 -18.13 -8.87
CA LEU A 54 -3.08 -19.28 -9.50
C LEU A 54 -3.60 -19.58 -10.91
N ILE A 55 -4.90 -19.37 -11.17
CA ILE A 55 -5.54 -19.65 -12.45
C ILE A 55 -5.31 -18.52 -13.47
N PHE A 56 -5.43 -17.26 -13.07
CA PHE A 56 -5.46 -16.12 -14.00
C PHE A 56 -4.14 -15.36 -14.11
N PHE A 57 -3.46 -15.09 -13.00
CA PHE A 57 -2.37 -14.12 -12.95
C PHE A 57 -0.99 -14.68 -13.34
N ARG A 58 -0.85 -16.01 -13.39
CA ARG A 58 0.37 -16.64 -13.91
C ARG A 58 0.69 -16.21 -15.35
N LYS A 59 -0.33 -15.90 -16.16
CA LYS A 59 -0.17 -15.37 -17.53
C LYS A 59 0.16 -13.87 -17.54
N ILE A 60 -0.43 -13.09 -16.63
CA ILE A 60 -0.20 -11.64 -16.51
C ILE A 60 1.23 -11.34 -16.05
N LEU A 61 1.77 -12.13 -15.12
CA LEU A 61 3.15 -12.01 -14.62
C LEU A 61 4.21 -12.12 -15.72
N ILE A 62 3.96 -12.93 -16.75
CA ILE A 62 4.90 -13.12 -17.88
C ILE A 62 4.96 -11.86 -18.76
N ASN A 63 3.88 -11.07 -18.80
CA ASN A 63 3.77 -9.88 -19.64
C ASN A 63 3.74 -8.56 -18.85
N ALA A 64 3.96 -8.61 -17.53
CA ALA A 64 3.79 -7.47 -16.64
C ALA A 64 4.71 -6.30 -16.99
N TYR A 65 5.96 -6.55 -17.42
CA TYR A 65 6.84 -5.47 -17.86
C TYR A 65 6.39 -4.82 -19.18
N ASN A 66 5.70 -5.58 -20.04
CA ASN A 66 5.13 -5.09 -21.28
C ASN A 66 3.76 -4.43 -21.11
N SER A 67 3.23 -4.40 -19.89
CA SER A 67 2.00 -3.68 -19.59
C SER A 67 2.22 -2.18 -19.74
N GLY A 68 1.24 -1.47 -20.32
CA GLY A 68 1.19 -0.02 -20.31
C GLY A 68 1.18 0.54 -18.87
N TYR A 69 1.28 1.85 -18.71
CA TYR A 69 1.29 2.49 -17.39
C TYR A 69 -0.05 2.35 -16.63
N VAL A 70 -1.15 2.02 -17.32
CA VAL A 70 -2.50 1.91 -16.75
C VAL A 70 -2.60 0.76 -15.73
N ILE A 71 -2.07 -0.43 -16.04
CA ILE A 71 -2.21 -1.61 -15.17
C ILE A 71 -1.49 -1.40 -13.82
N PRO A 72 -0.22 -0.95 -13.78
CA PRO A 72 0.46 -0.65 -12.52
C PRO A 72 -0.25 0.42 -11.68
N ILE A 73 -0.81 1.46 -12.32
CA ILE A 73 -1.58 2.50 -11.62
C ILE A 73 -2.84 1.90 -10.99
N PHE A 74 -3.57 1.06 -11.72
CA PHE A 74 -4.76 0.40 -11.19
C PHE A 74 -4.42 -0.52 -10.01
N VAL A 75 -3.37 -1.33 -10.14
CA VAL A 75 -2.88 -2.20 -9.06
C VAL A 75 -2.44 -1.37 -7.84
N TYR A 76 -1.75 -0.26 -8.05
CA TYR A 76 -1.39 0.68 -6.99
C TYR A 76 -2.62 1.22 -6.25
N MET A 77 -3.60 1.78 -6.96
CA MET A 77 -4.82 2.31 -6.35
C MET A 77 -5.58 1.21 -5.59
N PHE A 78 -5.64 0.02 -6.16
CA PHE A 78 -6.28 -1.13 -5.55
C PHE A 78 -5.62 -1.53 -4.23
N TYR A 79 -4.27 -1.60 -4.16
CA TYR A 79 -3.58 -1.85 -2.90
C TYR A 79 -3.77 -0.74 -1.89
N MET A 80 -3.81 0.52 -2.33
CA MET A 80 -4.07 1.64 -1.43
C MET A 80 -5.43 1.49 -0.75
N VAL A 81 -6.47 1.10 -1.48
CA VAL A 81 -7.80 0.81 -0.92
C VAL A 81 -7.75 -0.41 0.00
N CYS A 82 -7.10 -1.51 -0.42
CA CYS A 82 -7.01 -2.70 0.41
C CYS A 82 -6.27 -2.44 1.73
N ALA A 83 -5.16 -1.71 1.68
CA ALA A 83 -4.39 -1.34 2.87
C ALA A 83 -5.19 -0.42 3.78
N PHE A 84 -5.96 0.51 3.21
CA PHE A 84 -6.87 1.38 3.95
C PHE A 84 -7.91 0.60 4.74
N LEU A 85 -8.48 -0.45 4.15
CA LEU A 85 -9.47 -1.31 4.79
C LEU A 85 -8.84 -2.29 5.81
N CYS A 86 -7.68 -2.88 5.51
CA CYS A 86 -7.04 -3.87 6.39
C CYS A 86 -6.47 -3.28 7.69
N PHE A 87 -5.81 -2.12 7.60
CA PHE A 87 -4.88 -1.67 8.65
C PHE A 87 -5.47 -0.56 9.53
N ASN A 88 -6.75 -0.66 9.87
CA ASN A 88 -7.45 0.33 10.69
C ASN A 88 -7.24 1.77 10.18
N ARG A 89 -7.15 1.93 8.84
CA ARG A 89 -6.98 3.22 8.18
C ARG A 89 -5.68 3.93 8.60
N LEU A 90 -4.65 3.20 9.05
CA LEU A 90 -3.33 3.76 9.36
C LEU A 90 -2.51 4.00 8.07
N PRO A 91 -1.97 5.21 7.83
CA PRO A 91 -1.27 5.56 6.59
C PRO A 91 0.12 4.93 6.44
N VAL A 92 0.64 4.28 7.48
CA VAL A 92 2.00 3.70 7.48
C VAL A 92 2.14 2.57 6.46
N THR A 93 1.08 1.79 6.22
CA THR A 93 1.10 0.66 5.28
C THR A 93 1.20 1.09 3.82
N ALA A 94 0.78 2.32 3.50
CA ALA A 94 0.98 2.93 2.20
C ALA A 94 2.48 3.09 1.85
N LEU A 95 3.37 3.14 2.86
CA LEU A 95 4.81 3.17 2.63
C LEU A 95 5.32 1.92 1.91
N ILE A 96 4.80 0.76 2.29
CA ILE A 96 5.17 -0.52 1.67
C ILE A 96 4.79 -0.52 0.20
N ILE A 97 3.60 -0.01 -0.12
CA ILE A 97 3.10 0.12 -1.50
C ILE A 97 3.99 1.07 -2.30
N GLY A 98 4.48 2.16 -1.68
CA GLY A 98 5.45 3.07 -2.29
C GLY A 98 6.77 2.40 -2.64
N ILE A 99 7.31 1.59 -1.72
CA ILE A 99 8.52 0.76 -1.96
C ILE A 99 8.30 -0.16 -3.16
N MET A 100 7.19 -0.89 -3.19
CA MET A 100 6.86 -1.81 -4.28
C MET A 100 6.76 -1.10 -5.63
N THR A 101 6.08 0.05 -5.65
CA THR A 101 5.87 0.86 -6.86
C THR A 101 7.20 1.41 -7.38
N GLY A 102 8.04 1.95 -6.49
CA GLY A 102 9.38 2.42 -6.84
C GLY A 102 10.24 1.30 -7.39
N PHE A 103 10.23 0.13 -6.74
CA PHE A 103 10.97 -1.05 -7.21
C PHE A 103 10.53 -1.48 -8.61
N TYR A 104 9.21 -1.60 -8.83
CA TYR A 104 8.65 -1.96 -10.13
C TYR A 104 9.10 -1.01 -11.24
N GLU A 105 8.96 0.31 -11.02
CA GLU A 105 9.31 1.30 -12.03
C GLU A 105 10.82 1.29 -12.34
N GLY A 106 11.67 1.18 -11.32
CA GLY A 106 13.12 1.07 -11.52
C GLY A 106 13.51 -0.16 -12.34
N ARG A 107 12.86 -1.31 -12.12
CA ARG A 107 13.09 -2.53 -12.92
C ARG A 107 12.53 -2.41 -14.33
N LYS A 108 11.36 -1.78 -14.50
CA LYS A 108 10.78 -1.53 -15.82
C LYS A 108 11.72 -0.65 -16.67
N LEU A 109 12.24 0.43 -16.09
CA LEU A 109 13.21 1.31 -16.76
C LEU A 109 14.51 0.59 -17.14
N PHE A 110 15.01 -0.29 -16.27
CA PHE A 110 16.17 -1.14 -16.57
C PHE A 110 15.89 -2.07 -17.76
N TYR A 111 14.74 -2.76 -17.76
CA TYR A 111 14.36 -3.69 -18.82
C TYR A 111 14.26 -3.02 -20.19
N TYR A 112 13.72 -1.79 -20.23
CA TYR A 112 13.60 -1.01 -21.47
C TYR A 112 14.85 -0.23 -21.85
N LYS A 113 15.94 -0.30 -21.08
CA LYS A 113 17.18 0.46 -21.29
C LYS A 113 16.92 1.96 -21.50
N ALA A 114 16.03 2.52 -20.68
CA ALA A 114 15.68 3.93 -20.76
C ALA A 114 16.93 4.83 -20.57
N ASN A 115 16.97 5.96 -21.28
CA ASN A 115 18.06 6.92 -21.13
C ASN A 115 17.99 7.62 -19.76
N SER A 116 19.10 8.22 -19.31
CA SER A 116 19.21 8.88 -18.00
C SER A 116 18.10 9.90 -17.76
N TYR A 117 17.82 10.75 -18.75
CA TYR A 117 16.76 11.77 -18.68
C TYR A 117 15.36 11.16 -18.54
N GLU A 118 15.03 10.15 -19.35
CA GLU A 118 13.71 9.48 -19.29
C GLU A 118 13.53 8.75 -17.95
N SER A 119 14.61 8.13 -17.45
CA SER A 119 14.59 7.43 -16.18
C SER A 119 14.32 8.36 -14.99
N GLU A 120 14.93 9.55 -14.97
CA GLU A 120 14.71 10.53 -13.91
C GLU A 120 13.27 11.06 -13.93
N TYR A 121 12.79 11.46 -15.11
CA TYR A 121 11.42 11.95 -15.29
C TYR A 121 10.36 10.94 -14.81
N ARG A 122 10.51 9.67 -15.19
CA ARG A 122 9.55 8.61 -14.82
C ARG A 122 9.61 8.25 -13.34
N ILE A 123 10.80 8.24 -12.74
CA ILE A 123 10.96 8.03 -11.30
C ILE A 123 10.29 9.16 -10.52
N GLU A 124 10.49 10.42 -10.92
CA GLU A 124 9.87 11.57 -10.27
C GLU A 124 8.35 11.54 -10.39
N ARG A 125 7.81 11.25 -11.59
CA ARG A 125 6.38 11.08 -11.79
C ARG A 125 5.77 9.98 -10.93
N THR A 126 6.47 8.86 -10.80
CA THR A 126 6.04 7.75 -9.94
C THR A 126 6.05 8.16 -8.47
N ALA A 127 7.10 8.85 -8.01
CA ALA A 127 7.18 9.36 -6.64
C ALA A 127 6.08 10.39 -6.35
N GLN A 128 5.76 11.27 -7.30
CA GLN A 128 4.65 12.22 -7.22
C GLN A 128 3.29 11.50 -7.12
N LEU A 129 3.07 10.45 -7.93
CA LEU A 129 1.86 9.64 -7.86
C LEU A 129 1.71 8.99 -6.47
N THR A 130 2.78 8.39 -5.94
CA THR A 130 2.75 7.78 -4.61
C THR A 130 2.55 8.80 -3.49
N LEU A 131 3.11 10.00 -3.66
CA LEU A 131 2.92 11.14 -2.75
C LEU A 131 1.47 11.62 -2.76
N ALA A 132 0.86 11.75 -3.93
CA ALA A 132 -0.56 12.12 -4.05
C ALA A 132 -1.46 11.05 -3.41
N GLY A 133 -1.16 9.76 -3.65
CA GLY A 133 -1.93 8.66 -3.07
C GLY A 133 -1.85 8.63 -1.55
N ILE A 134 -0.66 8.76 -0.95
CA ILE A 134 -0.54 8.80 0.52
C ILE A 134 -1.17 10.06 1.11
N ALA A 135 -1.15 11.20 0.41
CA ALA A 135 -1.83 12.41 0.86
C ALA A 135 -3.35 12.20 0.94
N VAL A 136 -3.96 11.59 -0.08
CA VAL A 136 -5.38 11.20 -0.06
C VAL A 136 -5.66 10.22 1.08
N TYR A 137 -4.77 9.24 1.28
CA TYR A 137 -4.87 8.28 2.39
C TYR A 137 -4.85 8.99 3.75
N CYS A 138 -3.92 9.93 3.97
CA CYS A 138 -3.83 10.70 5.21
C CYS A 138 -5.08 11.55 5.45
N ILE A 139 -5.65 12.18 4.41
CA ILE A 139 -6.91 12.94 4.51
C ILE A 139 -8.05 12.01 4.96
N GLY A 140 -8.19 10.85 4.31
CA GLY A 140 -9.18 9.85 4.69
C GLY A 140 -8.99 9.36 6.13
N SER A 141 -7.75 9.04 6.51
CA SER A 141 -7.41 8.60 7.86
C SER A 141 -7.77 9.65 8.91
N THR A 142 -7.44 10.91 8.63
CA THR A 142 -7.76 12.05 9.51
C THR A 142 -9.27 12.19 9.71
N TYR A 143 -10.05 12.10 8.63
CA TYR A 143 -11.52 12.15 8.71
C TYR A 143 -12.08 11.07 9.66
N PHE A 144 -11.57 9.84 9.58
CA PHE A 144 -12.00 8.76 10.48
C PHE A 144 -11.55 8.95 11.92
N ILE A 145 -10.30 9.42 12.15
CA ILE A 145 -9.81 9.73 13.50
C ILE A 145 -10.74 10.73 14.21
N PHE A 146 -11.23 11.74 13.51
CA PHE A 146 -12.17 12.71 14.09
C PHE A 146 -13.62 12.21 14.17
N SER A 147 -14.05 11.36 13.23
CA SER A 147 -15.40 10.78 13.28
C SER A 147 -15.56 9.79 14.44
N GLU A 148 -14.49 9.12 14.83
CA GLU A 148 -14.46 8.09 15.89
C GLU A 148 -13.50 8.49 17.03
N TYR A 149 -13.44 9.79 17.36
CA TYR A 149 -12.44 10.38 18.27
C TYR A 149 -12.37 9.68 19.64
N GLU A 150 -13.51 9.38 20.25
CA GLU A 150 -13.55 8.75 21.58
C GLU A 150 -12.95 7.33 21.59
N GLN A 151 -13.19 6.56 20.53
CA GLN A 151 -12.64 5.20 20.39
C GLN A 151 -11.13 5.26 20.16
N VAL A 152 -10.67 6.11 19.24
CA VAL A 152 -9.24 6.29 18.95
C VAL A 152 -8.47 6.78 20.19
N LEU A 153 -9.05 7.70 20.97
CA LEU A 153 -8.45 8.17 22.22
C LEU A 153 -8.33 7.04 23.24
N SER A 154 -9.32 6.15 23.31
CA SER A 154 -9.27 4.97 24.18
C SER A 154 -8.17 4.01 23.77
N ASP A 155 -8.00 3.76 22.47
CA ASP A 155 -6.96 2.88 21.94
C ASP A 155 -5.55 3.44 22.16
N ILE A 156 -5.36 4.74 21.93
CA ILE A 156 -4.08 5.42 22.19
C ILE A 156 -3.74 5.38 23.68
N ASN A 157 -4.72 5.62 24.55
CA ASN A 157 -4.52 5.52 25.99
C ASN A 157 -4.14 4.10 26.41
N ASN A 158 -4.84 3.09 25.89
CA ASN A 158 -4.51 1.68 26.17
C ASN A 158 -3.09 1.33 25.71
N LEU A 159 -2.61 1.92 24.62
CA LEU A 159 -1.28 1.68 24.08
C LEU A 159 -0.16 2.41 24.85
N LEU A 160 -0.42 3.64 25.31
CA LEU A 160 0.60 4.52 25.91
C LEU A 160 0.48 4.68 27.44
N HIS A 161 -0.56 4.11 28.06
CA HIS A 161 -0.88 4.25 29.48
C HIS A 161 -0.91 5.73 29.95
N LEU A 162 -1.52 6.62 29.15
CA LEU A 162 -1.56 8.06 29.40
C LEU A 162 -2.92 8.53 29.90
N ASP A 163 -2.96 9.23 31.03
CA ASP A 163 -4.22 9.79 31.56
C ASP A 163 -4.98 10.64 30.52
N LYS A 164 -6.24 10.26 30.27
CA LYS A 164 -7.14 10.88 29.26
C LYS A 164 -7.31 12.39 29.45
N THR A 165 -7.10 12.90 30.65
CA THR A 165 -7.21 14.31 31.02
C THR A 165 -6.14 15.22 30.41
N PHE A 166 -5.00 14.67 29.95
CA PHE A 166 -3.91 15.47 29.40
C PHE A 166 -4.01 15.69 27.88
N ILE A 167 -4.76 14.86 27.16
CA ILE A 167 -4.82 14.92 25.69
C ILE A 167 -6.00 15.78 25.26
N LYS A 168 -5.70 17.01 24.80
CA LYS A 168 -6.69 17.91 24.20
C LYS A 168 -6.83 17.62 22.71
N GLU A 169 -8.03 17.83 22.17
CA GLU A 169 -8.35 17.66 20.73
C GLU A 169 -7.34 18.39 19.81
N TRP A 170 -7.00 19.63 20.14
CA TRP A 170 -6.02 20.43 19.40
C TRP A 170 -4.62 19.79 19.35
N MET A 171 -4.19 19.10 20.42
CA MET A 171 -2.90 18.42 20.43
C MET A 171 -2.92 17.20 19.51
N MET A 172 -4.02 16.44 19.48
CA MET A 172 -4.18 15.32 18.57
C MET A 172 -4.19 15.80 17.11
N LEU A 173 -4.90 16.90 16.82
CA LEU A 173 -4.94 17.50 15.49
C LEU A 173 -3.54 17.89 15.01
N VAL A 174 -2.78 18.61 15.85
CA VAL A 174 -1.40 19.01 15.53
C VAL A 174 -0.52 17.79 15.29
N PHE A 175 -0.65 16.75 16.13
CA PHE A 175 0.12 15.52 15.98
C PHE A 175 -0.20 14.79 14.67
N VAL A 176 -1.47 14.65 14.32
CA VAL A 176 -1.90 13.99 13.07
C VAL A 176 -1.41 14.75 11.85
N ILE A 177 -1.48 16.09 11.85
CA ILE A 177 -0.96 16.92 10.75
C ILE A 177 0.55 16.74 10.60
N ILE A 178 1.31 16.88 11.68
CA ILE A 178 2.78 16.74 11.66
C ILE A 178 3.16 15.34 11.18
N PHE A 179 2.54 14.30 11.74
CA PHE A 179 2.78 12.92 11.36
C PHE A 179 2.46 12.65 9.88
N SER A 180 1.35 13.20 9.38
CA SER A 180 0.96 13.09 7.98
C SER A 180 1.98 13.75 7.04
N ILE A 181 2.44 14.96 7.37
CA ILE A 181 3.47 15.66 6.58
C ILE A 181 4.77 14.85 6.53
N ILE A 182 5.21 14.32 7.68
CA ILE A 182 6.40 13.48 7.77
C ILE A 182 6.24 12.24 6.87
N LEU A 183 5.10 11.55 6.96
CA LEU A 183 4.83 10.37 6.13
C LEU A 183 4.81 10.69 4.64
N ILE A 184 4.20 11.80 4.23
CA ILE A 184 4.13 12.24 2.83
C ILE A 184 5.54 12.48 2.28
N ILE A 185 6.38 13.22 3.02
CA ILE A 185 7.77 13.50 2.62
C ILE A 185 8.58 12.20 2.57
N PHE A 186 8.41 11.34 3.58
CA PHE A 186 9.11 10.08 3.68
C PHE A 186 8.73 9.12 2.54
N GLN A 187 7.45 9.08 2.15
CA GLN A 187 6.96 8.28 1.04
C GLN A 187 7.61 8.67 -0.28
N TYR A 188 7.69 9.97 -0.57
CA TYR A 188 8.35 10.47 -1.76
C TYR A 188 9.83 10.05 -1.80
N TRP A 189 10.52 10.24 -0.68
CA TRP A 189 11.94 9.91 -0.57
C TRP A 189 12.20 8.41 -0.74
N ILE A 190 11.43 7.56 -0.06
CA ILE A 190 11.55 6.11 -0.14
C ILE A 190 11.27 5.62 -1.56
N THR A 191 10.16 6.05 -2.18
CA THR A 191 9.76 5.59 -3.51
C THR A 191 10.86 5.91 -4.53
N ARG A 192 11.37 7.15 -4.49
CA ARG A 192 12.47 7.59 -5.36
C ARG A 192 13.75 6.79 -5.12
N LYS A 193 14.16 6.61 -3.86
CA LYS A 193 15.38 5.86 -3.51
C LYS A 193 15.30 4.40 -3.94
N THR A 194 14.15 3.76 -3.73
CA THR A 194 13.92 2.36 -4.13
C THR A 194 13.98 2.21 -5.65
N ALA A 195 13.41 3.14 -6.41
CA ALA A 195 13.46 3.11 -7.88
C ALA A 195 14.90 3.26 -8.42
N ILE A 196 15.66 4.22 -7.89
CA ILE A 196 17.07 4.41 -8.25
C ILE A 196 17.89 3.16 -7.88
N TYR A 197 17.64 2.58 -6.71
CA TYR A 197 18.32 1.36 -6.28
C TYR A 197 18.02 0.19 -7.22
N ALA A 198 16.76 -0.03 -7.56
CA ALA A 198 16.32 -1.10 -8.46
C ALA A 198 16.88 -0.95 -9.88
N LEU A 199 17.05 0.30 -10.36
CA LEU A 199 17.70 0.60 -11.63
C LEU A 199 19.20 0.30 -11.61
N ARG A 200 19.92 0.68 -10.54
CA ARG A 200 21.39 0.55 -10.44
C ARG A 200 21.90 -0.86 -10.11
N LYS A 201 21.13 -1.66 -9.37
CA LYS A 201 21.58 -2.95 -8.81
C LYS A 201 22.07 -3.97 -9.84
N GLU A 202 21.62 -3.89 -11.09
CA GLU A 202 22.05 -4.81 -12.16
C GLU A 202 23.00 -4.21 -13.19
N ILE A 203 23.35 -2.92 -13.10
CA ILE A 203 24.46 -2.36 -13.90
C ILE A 203 25.81 -2.88 -13.38
N LYS A 204 25.86 -3.32 -12.11
CA LYS A 204 27.07 -3.83 -11.43
C LYS A 204 27.19 -5.36 -11.42
N LYS A 205 26.28 -6.09 -12.07
CA LYS A 205 26.36 -7.55 -12.27
C LYS A 205 26.65 -7.83 -13.73
#